data_AF-A0A0Q8VPT4-F1
#
_entry.id   AF-A0A0Q8VPT4-F1
#
_cell.length_a   1.000
_cell.length_b   1.000
_cell.length_c   1.000
_cell.angle_alpha   90.00
_cell.angle_beta   90.00
_cell.angle_gamma   90.00
#
_symmetry.space_group_name_H-M   'P 1'
#
loop_
_entity.id
_entity.type
_entity.pdbx_description
1 polymer ?
#
loop_
_entity_poly.entity_id
_entity_poly.type
_entity_poly.pdbx_seq_one_letter_code
_entity_poly.pdbx_strand_id
1 'polypeptide(L)'
;MDKAPGAAAVIAGAMLGAAPLIELVGTARGDTDNATDGLRFLDDSAYRYGLAGFALVVGGLALIVAALGFAQAVGRRTELGLGLLTVTTLAVVAGASYLFAGIIRHTSHGTIGYIEGMDRGWAESAYLSTHMIGTQALLPMASHLLAAWLVGVAVLLFRVGRRRLAVVGVLPALLLALFVVDALVPLAEESAAGGVLWACYVLTMLVAQPLTLVVVGLVAVGAVSDPLASTPPTA
;
A
#
# COMPACT_ATOMS: atom_id res chain seq x y z
N MET A 1 -7.19 -8.56 -22.53
CA MET A 1 -7.56 -7.70 -21.38
C MET A 1 -7.26 -6.28 -21.80
N ASP A 2 -8.12 -5.32 -21.46
CA ASP A 2 -7.72 -3.92 -21.54
C ASP A 2 -6.44 -3.72 -20.71
N LYS A 3 -5.51 -2.89 -21.21
CA LYS A 3 -4.24 -2.60 -20.51
C LYS A 3 -4.46 -1.73 -19.26
N ALA A 4 -5.65 -1.12 -19.12
CA ALA A 4 -5.99 -0.17 -18.07
C ALA A 4 -5.79 -0.70 -16.64
N PRO A 5 -6.20 -1.93 -16.26
CA PRO A 5 -6.00 -2.43 -14.89
C PRO A 5 -4.51 -2.67 -14.57
N GLY A 6 -3.74 -3.10 -15.57
CA GLY A 6 -2.29 -3.28 -15.42
C GLY A 6 -1.57 -1.94 -15.27
N ALA A 7 -1.94 -0.94 -16.08
CA ALA A 7 -1.42 0.43 -15.94
C ALA A 7 -1.79 1.04 -14.57
N ALA A 8 -3.03 0.83 -14.11
CA ALA A 8 -3.47 1.26 -12.79
C ALA A 8 -2.66 0.61 -11.66
N ALA A 9 -2.33 -0.69 -11.77
CA ALA A 9 -1.47 -1.36 -10.79
C ALA A 9 -0.04 -0.78 -10.77
N VAL A 10 0.52 -0.42 -11.93
CA VAL A 10 1.82 0.27 -12.01
C VAL A 10 1.76 1.64 -11.33
N ILE A 11 0.72 2.44 -11.61
CA ILE A 11 0.52 3.74 -10.98
C ILE A 11 0.37 3.59 -9.46
N ALA A 12 -0.44 2.63 -9.01
CA ALA A 12 -0.62 2.34 -7.60
C ALA A 12 0.72 1.99 -6.93
N GLY A 13 1.48 1.05 -7.49
CA GLY A 13 2.79 0.69 -6.95
C GLY A 13 3.77 1.88 -6.93
N ALA A 14 3.86 2.64 -8.02
CA ALA A 14 4.76 3.80 -8.08
C ALA A 14 4.41 4.88 -7.05
N MET A 15 3.12 5.23 -6.91
CA MET A 15 2.68 6.28 -5.99
C MET A 15 2.79 5.86 -4.53
N LEU A 16 2.39 4.62 -4.20
CA LEU A 16 2.50 4.09 -2.84
C LEU A 16 3.96 3.94 -2.40
N GLY A 17 4.86 3.56 -3.32
CA GLY A 17 6.30 3.53 -3.04
C GLY A 17 6.95 4.91 -2.97
N ALA A 18 6.46 5.88 -3.74
CA ALA A 18 6.98 7.25 -3.71
C ALA A 18 6.60 8.01 -2.43
N ALA A 19 5.39 7.79 -1.88
CA ALA A 19 4.90 8.49 -0.69
C ALA A 19 5.91 8.50 0.50
N PRO A 20 6.42 7.35 0.98
CA PRO A 20 7.42 7.36 2.07
C PRO A 20 8.75 7.99 1.64
N LEU A 21 9.16 7.83 0.39
CA LEU A 21 10.40 8.42 -0.12
C LEU A 21 10.34 9.95 -0.15
N ILE A 22 9.18 10.52 -0.51
CA ILE A 22 8.96 11.98 -0.50
C ILE A 22 9.16 12.56 0.90
N GLU A 23 8.76 11.84 1.95
CA GLU A 23 8.92 12.27 3.34
C GLU A 23 10.36 12.08 3.86
N LEU A 24 11.07 11.08 3.34
CA LEU A 24 12.47 10.79 3.72
C LEU A 24 13.48 11.76 3.07
N VAL A 25 13.15 12.35 1.92
CA VAL A 25 14.08 13.24 1.22
C VAL A 25 14.20 14.58 1.94
N GLY A 26 15.39 14.85 2.47
CA GLY A 26 15.79 16.16 3.01
C GLY A 26 15.29 16.44 4.43
N THR A 27 14.99 15.41 5.22
CA THR A 27 14.60 15.53 6.63
C THR A 27 15.77 15.08 7.51
N ALA A 28 16.28 15.99 8.35
CA ALA A 28 17.31 15.68 9.36
C ALA A 28 16.69 15.21 10.69
N ARG A 29 15.38 15.45 10.87
CA ARG A 29 14.55 14.98 11.98
C ARG A 29 13.37 14.22 11.39
N GLY A 30 13.15 13.00 11.88
CA GLY A 30 11.96 12.22 11.54
C GLY A 30 10.73 12.72 12.30
N ASP A 31 9.58 12.21 11.89
CA ASP A 31 8.38 12.18 12.73
C ASP A 31 8.73 11.43 14.05
N THR A 32 8.31 11.97 15.19
CA THR A 32 8.67 11.44 16.52
C THR A 32 7.44 11.34 17.41
N ASP A 33 7.49 10.49 18.42
CA ASP A 33 6.42 10.36 19.42
C ASP A 33 6.23 11.62 20.29
N ASN A 34 7.08 12.64 20.12
CA ASN A 34 6.92 13.95 20.74
C ASN A 34 6.07 14.87 19.84
N ALA A 35 4.87 15.23 20.31
CA ALA A 35 3.95 16.12 19.59
C ALA A 35 4.56 17.48 19.23
N THR A 36 5.37 18.06 20.11
CA THR A 36 6.02 19.36 19.85
C THR A 36 7.03 19.28 18.70
N ASP A 37 7.78 18.17 18.62
CA ASP A 37 8.73 17.95 17.52
C ASP A 37 8.00 17.55 16.22
N GLY A 38 6.87 16.84 16.35
CA GLY A 38 5.98 16.54 15.24
C GLY A 38 5.34 17.78 14.60
N LEU A 39 4.93 18.77 15.39
CA LEU A 39 4.46 20.07 14.87
C LEU A 39 5.57 20.81 14.11
N ARG A 40 6.80 20.84 14.65
CA ARG A 40 7.95 21.45 13.95
C ARG A 40 8.26 20.74 12.63
N PHE A 41 8.17 19.41 12.60
CA PHE A 41 8.31 18.64 11.37
C PHE A 41 7.25 19.04 10.34
N LEU A 42 5.99 19.21 10.76
CA LEU A 42 4.92 19.66 9.86
C LEU A 42 5.18 21.06 9.30
N ASP A 43 5.69 21.98 10.10
CA ASP A 43 6.06 23.32 9.61
C ASP A 43 7.22 23.26 8.59
N ASP A 44 8.29 22.53 8.92
CA ASP A 44 9.49 22.41 8.09
C ASP A 44 9.27 21.59 6.81
N SER A 45 8.23 20.74 6.80
CA SER A 45 7.99 19.74 5.75
C SER A 45 6.57 19.76 5.19
N ALA A 46 5.78 20.80 5.44
CA ALA A 46 4.36 20.91 5.06
C ALA A 46 4.11 20.51 3.60
N TYR A 47 4.89 21.06 2.68
CA TYR A 47 4.78 20.75 1.25
C TYR A 47 5.04 19.28 0.94
N ARG A 48 6.09 18.69 1.53
CA ARG A 48 6.46 17.28 1.32
C ARG A 48 5.41 16.35 1.91
N TYR A 49 4.93 16.64 3.11
CA TYR A 49 3.86 15.89 3.76
C TYR A 49 2.56 15.95 2.95
N GLY A 50 2.22 17.13 2.43
CA GLY A 50 1.09 17.32 1.53
C GLY A 50 1.23 16.56 0.20
N LEU A 51 2.43 16.52 -0.38
CA LEU A 51 2.73 15.80 -1.62
C LEU A 51 2.72 14.28 -1.43
N ALA A 52 3.25 13.78 -0.30
CA ALA A 52 3.15 12.38 0.07
C ALA A 52 1.68 11.97 0.29
N GLY A 53 0.89 12.81 0.95
CA GLY A 53 -0.56 12.63 1.05
C GLY A 53 -1.25 12.54 -0.31
N PHE A 54 -0.90 13.43 -1.25
CA PHE A 54 -1.42 13.38 -2.62
C PHE A 54 -1.02 12.08 -3.35
N ALA A 55 0.22 11.62 -3.21
CA ALA A 55 0.67 10.36 -3.78
C ALA A 55 -0.16 9.17 -3.24
N LEU A 56 -0.45 9.14 -1.93
CA LEU A 56 -1.33 8.12 -1.34
C LEU A 56 -2.76 8.17 -1.91
N VAL A 57 -3.32 9.36 -2.16
CA VAL A 57 -4.64 9.52 -2.79
C VAL A 57 -4.65 8.91 -4.20
N VAL A 58 -3.67 9.29 -5.03
CA VAL A 58 -3.57 8.76 -6.41
C VAL A 58 -3.33 7.25 -6.39
N GLY A 59 -2.43 6.78 -5.51
CA GLY A 59 -2.11 5.37 -5.34
C GLY A 59 -3.32 4.55 -4.88
N GLY A 60 -4.10 5.05 -3.93
CA GLY A 60 -5.32 4.42 -3.43
C GLY A 60 -6.41 4.30 -4.50
N LEU A 61 -6.67 5.37 -5.26
CA LEU A 61 -7.60 5.34 -6.39
C LEU A 61 -7.16 4.36 -7.46
N ALA A 62 -5.88 4.41 -7.85
CA ALA A 62 -5.32 3.51 -8.84
C ALA A 62 -5.39 2.03 -8.39
N LEU A 63 -5.21 1.76 -7.10
CA LEU A 63 -5.35 0.41 -6.53
C LEU A 63 -6.80 -0.10 -6.64
N ILE A 64 -7.79 0.75 -6.36
CA ILE A 64 -9.22 0.39 -6.53
C ILE A 64 -9.50 0.04 -8.00
N VAL A 65 -9.06 0.88 -8.94
CA VAL A 65 -9.23 0.65 -10.39
C VAL A 65 -8.54 -0.65 -10.81
N ALA A 66 -7.31 -0.89 -10.35
CA ALA A 66 -6.59 -2.13 -10.62
C ALA A 66 -7.36 -3.34 -10.09
N ALA A 67 -7.80 -3.32 -8.83
CA ALA A 67 -8.50 -4.42 -8.18
C ALA A 67 -9.81 -4.79 -8.89
N LEU A 68 -10.63 -3.79 -9.22
CA LEU A 68 -11.89 -3.99 -9.95
C LEU A 68 -11.63 -4.50 -11.36
N GLY A 69 -10.64 -3.95 -12.06
CA GLY A 69 -10.27 -4.39 -13.40
C GLY A 69 -9.73 -5.83 -13.44
N PHE A 70 -8.92 -6.22 -12.45
CA PHE A 70 -8.48 -7.61 -12.27
C PHE A 70 -9.66 -8.54 -12.00
N ALA A 71 -10.60 -8.16 -11.13
CA ALA A 71 -11.79 -8.95 -10.85
C ALA A 71 -12.64 -9.18 -12.11
N GLN A 72 -12.87 -8.13 -12.90
CA GLN A 72 -13.62 -8.23 -14.15
C GLN A 72 -12.91 -9.10 -15.21
N ALA A 73 -11.59 -9.08 -15.23
CA ALA A 73 -10.81 -9.87 -16.18
C ALA A 73 -10.76 -11.36 -15.82
N VAL A 74 -10.59 -11.67 -14.53
CA VAL A 74 -10.49 -13.04 -14.03
C VAL A 74 -11.88 -13.68 -13.89
N GLY A 75 -12.89 -12.93 -13.43
CA GLY A 75 -14.26 -13.42 -13.25
C GLY A 75 -14.92 -13.88 -14.54
N ARG A 76 -14.50 -13.35 -15.70
CA ARG A 76 -14.92 -13.83 -17.03
C ARG A 76 -14.38 -15.21 -17.39
N ARG A 77 -13.39 -15.73 -16.65
CA ARG A 77 -12.59 -16.92 -17.04
C ARG A 77 -12.64 -18.07 -16.05
N THR A 78 -13.23 -17.89 -14.86
CA THR A 78 -13.15 -18.90 -13.79
C THR A 78 -14.46 -19.02 -13.01
N GLU A 79 -14.82 -20.24 -12.60
CA GLU A 79 -15.95 -20.52 -11.70
C GLU A 79 -15.71 -20.07 -10.23
N LEU A 80 -14.55 -19.46 -9.94
CA LEU A 80 -14.11 -19.03 -8.61
C LEU A 80 -14.72 -17.68 -8.16
N GLY A 81 -15.98 -17.41 -8.52
CA GLY A 81 -16.61 -16.10 -8.38
C GLY A 81 -16.57 -15.50 -6.96
N LEU A 82 -16.92 -16.29 -5.95
CA LEU A 82 -16.95 -15.83 -4.55
C LEU A 82 -15.55 -15.54 -3.99
N GLY A 83 -14.58 -16.43 -4.22
CA GLY A 83 -13.21 -16.24 -3.73
C GLY A 83 -12.52 -15.03 -4.36
N LEU A 84 -12.77 -14.80 -5.66
CA LEU A 84 -12.30 -13.61 -6.35
C LEU A 84 -12.92 -12.33 -5.80
N LEU A 85 -14.24 -12.32 -5.54
CA LEU A 85 -14.93 -11.17 -4.95
C LEU A 85 -14.37 -10.84 -3.56
N THR A 86 -14.22 -11.83 -2.68
CA THR A 86 -13.66 -11.63 -1.33
C THR A 86 -12.27 -11.02 -1.39
N VAL A 87 -11.38 -11.59 -2.22
CA VAL A 87 -10.01 -11.10 -2.39
C VAL A 87 -10.02 -9.66 -2.93
N THR A 88 -10.81 -9.37 -3.95
CA THR A 88 -10.92 -8.01 -4.51
C THR A 88 -11.44 -6.99 -3.51
N THR A 89 -12.39 -7.35 -2.63
CA THR A 89 -12.87 -6.43 -1.58
C THR A 89 -11.74 -5.99 -0.65
N LEU A 90 -10.78 -6.87 -0.34
CA LEU A 90 -9.61 -6.50 0.48
C LEU A 90 -8.81 -5.36 -0.17
N ALA A 91 -8.56 -5.42 -1.48
CA ALA A 91 -7.86 -4.36 -2.18
C ALA A 91 -8.66 -3.06 -2.30
N VAL A 92 -9.98 -3.15 -2.43
CA VAL A 92 -10.84 -1.96 -2.45
C VAL A 92 -10.79 -1.26 -1.09
N VAL A 93 -10.88 -2.00 0.01
CA VAL A 93 -10.74 -1.44 1.36
C VAL A 93 -9.32 -0.89 1.55
N ALA A 94 -8.28 -1.61 1.13
CA ALA A 94 -6.91 -1.11 1.18
C ALA A 94 -6.73 0.22 0.43
N GLY A 95 -7.26 0.30 -0.79
CA GLY A 95 -7.20 1.51 -1.60
C GLY A 95 -7.97 2.67 -0.99
N ALA A 96 -9.14 2.41 -0.40
CA ALA A 96 -9.89 3.41 0.35
C ALA A 96 -9.12 3.90 1.58
N SER A 97 -8.47 3.00 2.33
CA SER A 97 -7.65 3.36 3.48
C SER A 97 -6.43 4.20 3.10
N TYR A 98 -5.73 3.86 2.01
CA TYR A 98 -4.66 4.70 1.47
C TYR A 98 -5.18 6.08 1.05
N LEU A 99 -6.34 6.12 0.39
CA LEU A 99 -6.98 7.37 -0.01
C LEU A 99 -7.32 8.25 1.20
N PHE A 100 -7.94 7.70 2.25
CA PHE A 100 -8.28 8.46 3.45
C PHE A 100 -7.05 8.91 4.22
N ALA A 101 -6.04 8.03 4.38
CA ALA A 101 -4.76 8.42 4.98
C ALA A 101 -4.10 9.55 4.19
N GLY A 102 -4.14 9.46 2.85
CA GLY A 102 -3.62 10.49 1.94
C GLY A 102 -4.35 11.82 2.08
N ILE A 103 -5.69 11.81 2.14
CA ILE A 103 -6.49 13.03 2.35
C ILE A 103 -6.12 13.68 3.68
N ILE A 104 -6.07 12.90 4.78
CA ILE A 104 -5.70 13.40 6.10
C ILE A 104 -4.32 14.05 6.04
N ARG A 105 -3.31 13.40 5.46
CA ARG A 105 -1.96 13.97 5.31
C ARG A 105 -1.96 15.24 4.45
N HIS A 106 -2.71 15.23 3.34
CA HIS A 106 -2.77 16.35 2.42
C HIS A 106 -3.38 17.61 3.05
N THR A 107 -4.43 17.47 3.86
CA THR A 107 -5.18 18.61 4.40
C THR A 107 -4.77 19.02 5.83
N SER A 108 -4.20 18.10 6.61
CA SER A 108 -3.96 18.33 8.04
C SER A 108 -2.99 19.46 8.34
N HIS A 109 -1.93 19.67 7.57
CA HIS A 109 -0.94 20.72 7.86
C HIS A 109 -1.57 22.13 7.94
N GLY A 110 -2.43 22.50 6.99
CA GLY A 110 -3.11 23.80 7.00
C GLY A 110 -4.13 23.94 8.13
N THR A 111 -4.88 22.87 8.42
CA THR A 111 -5.84 22.85 9.53
C THR A 111 -5.14 22.93 10.90
N ILE A 112 -4.06 22.18 11.08
CA ILE A 112 -3.27 22.18 12.32
C ILE A 112 -2.61 23.54 12.52
N GLY A 113 -2.03 24.13 11.47
CA GLY A 113 -1.45 25.48 11.56
C GLY A 113 -2.48 26.56 11.92
N TYR A 114 -3.72 26.45 11.43
CA TYR A 114 -4.81 27.33 11.86
C TYR A 114 -5.15 27.15 13.35
N ILE A 115 -5.20 25.90 13.83
CA ILE A 115 -5.45 25.59 15.25
C ILE A 115 -4.31 26.12 16.13
N GLU A 116 -3.05 25.95 15.71
CA GLU A 116 -1.89 26.46 16.46
C GLU A 116 -1.92 27.97 16.64
N GLY A 117 -2.42 28.71 15.64
CA GLY A 117 -2.64 30.15 15.74
C GLY A 117 -3.67 30.55 16.80
N MET A 118 -4.52 29.64 17.27
CA MET A 118 -5.49 29.86 18.34
C MET A 118 -5.00 29.32 19.68
N ASP A 119 -4.54 28.06 19.72
CA ASP A 119 -4.01 27.40 20.91
C ASP A 119 -3.04 26.27 20.53
N ARG A 120 -1.84 26.32 21.09
CA ARG A 120 -0.77 25.35 20.80
C ARG A 120 -1.10 23.94 21.32
N GLY A 121 -1.71 23.82 22.50
CA GLY A 121 -2.07 22.52 23.08
C GLY A 121 -3.17 21.81 22.29
N TRP A 122 -4.10 22.57 21.71
CA TRP A 122 -5.09 22.04 20.77
C TRP A 122 -4.44 21.55 19.47
N ALA A 123 -3.43 22.26 18.97
CA ALA A 123 -2.70 21.85 17.78
C ALA A 123 -1.91 20.55 18.01
N GLU A 124 -1.25 20.41 19.16
CA GLU A 124 -0.56 19.16 19.55
C GLU A 124 -1.55 17.98 19.61
N SER A 125 -2.74 18.20 20.19
CA SER A 125 -3.79 17.17 20.27
C SER A 125 -4.37 16.81 18.89
N ALA A 126 -4.57 17.81 18.02
CA ALA A 126 -5.04 17.61 16.65
C ALA A 126 -3.99 16.86 15.81
N TYR A 127 -2.71 17.19 15.97
CA TYR A 127 -1.61 16.48 15.35
C TYR A 127 -1.57 15.01 15.78
N LEU A 128 -1.58 14.73 17.09
CA LEU A 128 -1.58 13.36 17.59
C LEU A 128 -2.78 12.56 17.06
N SER A 129 -3.98 13.14 17.08
CA SER A 129 -5.19 12.47 16.62
C SER A 129 -5.12 12.12 15.12
N THR A 130 -4.68 13.08 14.30
CA THR A 130 -4.54 12.86 12.84
C THR A 130 -3.43 11.87 12.52
N HIS A 131 -2.31 11.91 13.26
CA HIS A 131 -1.22 10.97 13.12
C HIS A 131 -1.63 9.54 13.54
N MET A 132 -2.33 9.37 14.67
CA MET A 132 -2.87 8.07 15.11
C MET A 132 -3.79 7.45 14.05
N ILE A 133 -4.75 8.24 13.55
CA ILE A 133 -5.74 7.75 12.58
C ILE A 133 -5.06 7.45 11.23
N GLY A 134 -4.25 8.37 10.71
CA GLY A 134 -3.63 8.22 9.39
C GLY A 134 -2.49 7.20 9.40
N THR A 135 -1.46 7.47 10.21
CA THR A 135 -0.19 6.74 10.18
C THR A 135 -0.23 5.44 10.97
N GLN A 136 -0.91 5.41 12.14
CA GLN A 136 -0.88 4.22 13.00
C GLN A 136 -2.06 3.27 12.78
N ALA A 137 -3.21 3.76 12.30
CA ALA A 137 -4.36 2.91 12.00
C ALA A 137 -4.51 2.63 10.50
N LEU A 138 -4.75 3.65 9.68
CA LEU A 138 -5.15 3.46 8.28
C LEU A 138 -4.03 2.90 7.40
N LEU A 139 -2.79 3.40 7.50
CA LEU A 139 -1.68 2.94 6.65
C LEU A 139 -1.27 1.47 6.93
N PRO A 140 -1.10 1.03 8.19
CA PRO A 140 -0.86 -0.38 8.47
C PRO A 140 -2.02 -1.25 7.99
N MET A 141 -3.26 -0.88 8.29
CA MET A 141 -4.44 -1.62 7.82
C MET A 141 -4.46 -1.75 6.30
N ALA A 142 -4.22 -0.66 5.57
CA ALA A 142 -4.14 -0.65 4.11
C ALA A 142 -3.08 -1.61 3.59
N SER A 143 -1.91 -1.61 4.23
CA SER A 143 -0.78 -2.45 3.83
C SER A 143 -1.03 -3.93 4.09
N HIS A 144 -1.65 -4.31 5.21
CA HIS A 144 -2.02 -5.71 5.47
C HIS A 144 -3.08 -6.21 4.49
N LEU A 145 -4.10 -5.40 4.21
CA LEU A 145 -5.15 -5.75 3.26
C LEU A 145 -4.61 -5.86 1.83
N LEU A 146 -3.69 -4.96 1.43
CA LEU A 146 -2.97 -5.07 0.17
C LEU A 146 -2.14 -6.35 0.10
N ALA A 147 -1.43 -6.71 1.17
CA ALA A 147 -0.66 -7.95 1.24
C ALA A 147 -1.56 -9.18 1.04
N ALA A 148 -2.67 -9.23 1.78
CA ALA A 148 -3.64 -10.32 1.71
C ALA A 148 -4.24 -10.44 0.30
N TRP A 149 -4.53 -9.31 -0.35
CA TRP A 149 -4.96 -9.32 -1.74
C TRP A 149 -3.90 -9.89 -2.69
N LEU A 150 -2.65 -9.43 -2.60
CA LEU A 150 -1.55 -9.92 -3.45
C LEU A 150 -1.28 -11.42 -3.24
N VAL A 151 -1.36 -11.91 -2.00
CA VAL A 151 -1.31 -13.35 -1.70
C VAL A 151 -2.49 -14.08 -2.33
N GLY A 152 -3.71 -13.54 -2.23
CA GLY A 152 -4.88 -14.10 -2.89
C GLY A 152 -4.71 -14.21 -4.40
N VAL A 153 -4.19 -13.16 -5.04
CA VAL A 153 -3.85 -13.17 -6.48
C VAL A 153 -2.80 -14.23 -6.80
N ALA A 154 -1.74 -14.35 -5.99
CA ALA A 154 -0.72 -15.38 -6.18
C ALA A 154 -1.27 -16.80 -6.05
N VAL A 155 -2.15 -17.07 -5.09
CA VAL A 155 -2.84 -18.37 -4.94
C VAL A 155 -3.71 -18.67 -6.15
N LEU A 156 -4.45 -17.68 -6.67
CA LEU A 156 -5.23 -17.85 -7.90
C LEU A 156 -4.33 -18.17 -9.10
N LEU A 157 -3.22 -17.43 -9.28
CA LEU A 157 -2.24 -17.68 -10.34
C LEU A 157 -1.63 -19.08 -10.23
N PHE A 158 -1.34 -19.54 -9.02
CA PHE A 158 -0.84 -20.88 -8.77
C PHE A 158 -1.86 -21.95 -9.18
N ARG A 159 -3.14 -21.78 -8.79
CA ARG A 159 -4.22 -22.73 -9.13
C ARG A 159 -4.47 -22.84 -10.63
N VAL A 160 -4.29 -21.76 -11.39
CA VAL A 160 -4.44 -21.77 -12.87
C VAL A 160 -3.14 -22.14 -13.60
N GLY A 161 -2.15 -22.72 -12.90
CA GLY A 161 -0.92 -23.24 -13.50
C GLY A 161 0.18 -22.21 -13.78
N ARG A 162 -0.03 -20.92 -13.45
CA ARG A 162 0.94 -19.84 -13.67
C ARG A 162 1.93 -19.71 -12.50
N ARG A 163 2.58 -20.81 -12.13
CA ARG A 163 3.44 -20.92 -10.93
C ARG A 163 4.58 -19.91 -10.88
N ARG A 164 5.21 -19.58 -12.02
CA ARG A 164 6.29 -18.58 -12.09
C ARG A 164 5.81 -17.19 -11.68
N LEU A 165 4.58 -16.83 -12.04
CA LEU A 165 3.98 -15.55 -11.67
C LEU A 165 3.47 -15.55 -10.23
N ALA A 166 3.14 -16.72 -9.66
CA ALA A 166 2.72 -16.81 -8.26
C ALA A 166 3.85 -16.44 -7.27
N VAL A 167 5.12 -16.45 -7.69
CA VAL A 167 6.27 -16.03 -6.86
C VAL A 167 6.14 -14.58 -6.38
N VAL A 168 5.40 -13.73 -7.08
CA VAL A 168 5.13 -12.34 -6.65
C VAL A 168 4.41 -12.26 -5.30
N GLY A 169 3.74 -13.33 -4.86
CA GLY A 169 3.08 -13.40 -3.55
C GLY A 169 4.00 -13.67 -2.36
N VAL A 170 5.28 -14.01 -2.58
CA VAL A 170 6.21 -14.40 -1.51
C VAL A 170 6.47 -13.23 -0.55
N LEU A 171 6.79 -12.04 -1.06
CA LEU A 171 7.08 -10.88 -0.20
C LEU A 171 5.83 -10.37 0.55
N PRO A 172 4.64 -10.26 -0.09
CA PRO A 172 3.39 -10.02 0.63
C PRO A 172 3.08 -11.07 1.71
N ALA A 173 3.32 -12.35 1.44
CA ALA A 173 3.11 -13.41 2.42
C ALA A 173 4.09 -13.29 3.60
N LEU A 174 5.34 -12.90 3.35
CA LEU A 174 6.31 -12.63 4.39
C LEU A 174 5.83 -11.50 5.31
N LEU A 175 5.29 -10.39 4.77
CA LEU A 175 4.74 -9.31 5.59
C LEU A 175 3.63 -9.82 6.53
N LEU A 176 2.69 -10.60 6.01
CA LEU A 176 1.61 -11.17 6.84
C LEU A 176 2.15 -12.12 7.90
N ALA A 177 3.16 -12.92 7.58
CA ALA A 177 3.80 -13.80 8.54
C ALA A 177 4.51 -13.00 9.64
N LEU A 178 5.23 -11.94 9.29
CA LEU A 178 5.89 -11.04 10.24
C LEU A 178 4.87 -10.37 11.17
N PHE A 179 3.74 -9.90 10.64
CA PHE A 179 2.65 -9.33 11.44
C PHE A 179 2.07 -10.35 12.45
N VAL A 180 1.85 -11.59 12.01
CA VAL A 180 1.36 -12.66 12.90
C VAL A 180 2.40 -13.01 13.97
N VAL A 181 3.68 -13.06 13.61
CA VAL A 181 4.76 -13.32 14.57
C VAL A 181 4.82 -12.22 15.63
N ASP A 182 4.76 -10.96 15.22
CA ASP A 182 4.75 -9.81 16.13
C ASP A 182 3.54 -9.85 17.09
N ALA A 183 2.35 -10.19 16.57
CA ALA A 183 1.14 -10.29 17.38
C ALA A 183 1.15 -11.47 18.39
N LEU A 184 1.90 -12.54 18.11
CA LEU A 184 1.94 -13.76 18.94
C LEU A 184 3.14 -13.81 19.88
N VAL A 185 4.25 -13.20 19.49
CA VAL A 185 5.52 -13.19 20.21
C VAL A 185 5.96 -11.74 20.33
N PRO A 186 5.53 -11.02 21.39
CA PRO A 186 6.05 -9.69 21.65
C PRO A 186 7.56 -9.82 21.93
N LEU A 187 8.37 -9.60 20.90
CA LEU A 187 9.81 -9.52 21.05
C LEU A 187 10.08 -8.29 21.91
N ALA A 188 10.94 -8.42 22.93
CA ALA A 188 11.37 -7.27 23.71
C ALA A 188 11.90 -6.20 22.75
N GLU A 189 11.27 -5.02 22.75
CA GLU A 189 11.50 -3.91 21.82
C GLU A 189 12.98 -3.51 21.73
N GLU A 190 13.75 -3.74 22.81
CA GLU A 190 15.17 -3.39 22.91
C GLU A 190 16.13 -4.48 22.39
N SER A 191 15.63 -5.63 21.92
CA SER A 191 16.50 -6.69 21.39
C SER A 191 16.95 -6.41 19.95
N ALA A 192 18.20 -6.76 19.63
CA ALA A 192 18.71 -6.67 18.26
C ALA A 192 17.84 -7.46 17.26
N ALA A 193 17.25 -8.58 17.70
CA ALA A 193 16.31 -9.37 16.91
C ALA A 193 15.00 -8.62 16.63
N GLY A 194 14.45 -7.91 17.63
CA GLY A 194 13.27 -7.06 17.47
C GLY A 194 13.51 -5.93 16.47
N GLY A 195 14.65 -5.25 16.56
CA GLY A 195 15.02 -4.20 15.60
C GLY A 195 15.13 -4.70 14.16
N VAL A 196 15.71 -5.89 13.94
CA VAL A 196 15.78 -6.52 12.61
C VAL A 196 14.39 -6.91 12.12
N LEU A 197 13.55 -7.51 12.96
CA LEU A 197 12.19 -7.89 12.59
C LEU A 197 11.37 -6.67 12.15
N TRP A 198 11.43 -5.59 12.94
CA TRP A 198 10.78 -4.32 12.63
C TRP A 198 11.28 -3.74 11.31
N ALA A 199 12.60 -3.70 11.08
CA ALA A 199 13.16 -3.19 9.83
C ALA A 199 12.71 -4.03 8.62
N CYS A 200 12.70 -5.36 8.74
CA CYS A 200 12.16 -6.25 7.71
C CYS A 200 10.68 -5.97 7.44
N TYR A 201 9.88 -5.82 8.49
CA TYR A 201 8.46 -5.52 8.39
C TYR A 201 8.22 -4.19 7.65
N VAL A 202 8.89 -3.12 8.05
CA VAL A 202 8.82 -1.81 7.41
C VAL A 202 9.26 -1.88 5.93
N LEU A 203 10.37 -2.55 5.64
CA LEU A 203 10.85 -2.71 4.25
C LEU A 203 9.86 -3.48 3.39
N THR A 204 9.20 -4.51 3.93
CA THR A 204 8.16 -5.22 3.19
C THR A 204 6.96 -4.32 2.90
N MET A 205 6.59 -3.46 3.85
CA MET A 205 5.47 -2.53 3.72
C MET A 205 5.76 -1.43 2.69
N LEU A 206 6.91 -0.75 2.82
CA LEU A 206 7.24 0.47 2.07
C LEU A 206 7.86 0.19 0.70
N VAL A 207 8.47 -0.97 0.49
CA VAL A 207 9.23 -1.28 -0.73
C VAL A 207 8.66 -2.50 -1.44
N ALA A 208 8.56 -3.64 -0.74
CA ALA A 208 8.23 -4.89 -1.40
C ALA A 208 6.81 -4.91 -2.00
N GLN A 209 5.81 -4.39 -1.28
CA GLN A 209 4.44 -4.32 -1.78
C GLN A 209 4.29 -3.39 -3.01
N PRO A 210 4.78 -2.13 -2.98
CA PRO A 210 4.86 -1.28 -4.17
C PRO A 210 5.50 -1.93 -5.39
N LEU A 211 6.67 -2.57 -5.20
CA LEU A 211 7.35 -3.26 -6.29
C LEU A 211 6.55 -4.44 -6.82
N THR A 212 5.91 -5.20 -5.93
CA THR A 212 5.04 -6.31 -6.31
C THR A 212 3.87 -5.82 -7.18
N LEU A 213 3.24 -4.71 -6.82
CA LEU A 213 2.19 -4.05 -7.61
C LEU A 213 2.69 -3.66 -9.01
N VAL A 214 3.88 -3.04 -9.10
CA VAL A 214 4.48 -2.68 -10.39
C VAL A 214 4.72 -3.92 -11.24
N VAL A 215 5.32 -4.97 -10.68
CA VAL A 215 5.59 -6.22 -11.40
C VAL A 215 4.30 -6.86 -11.90
N VAL A 216 3.28 -6.98 -11.04
CA VAL A 216 1.96 -7.51 -11.42
C VAL A 216 1.32 -6.68 -12.53
N GLY A 217 1.41 -5.35 -12.43
CA GLY A 217 0.92 -4.42 -13.44
C GLY A 217 1.63 -4.57 -14.79
N LEU A 218 2.97 -4.60 -14.79
CA LEU A 218 3.78 -4.79 -16.00
C LEU A 218 3.49 -6.13 -16.68
N VAL A 219 3.35 -7.21 -15.90
CA VAL A 219 2.96 -8.53 -16.43
C VAL A 219 1.56 -8.47 -17.05
N ALA A 220 0.60 -7.78 -16.42
CA ALA A 220 -0.76 -7.65 -16.93
C ALA A 220 -0.83 -6.79 -18.22
N VAL A 221 0.00 -5.74 -18.33
CA VAL A 221 0.12 -4.93 -19.55
C VAL A 221 0.83 -5.71 -20.66
N GLY A 222 1.91 -6.43 -20.33
CA GLY A 222 2.75 -7.17 -21.26
C GLY A 222 2.12 -8.45 -21.80
N ALA A 223 1.26 -9.13 -21.03
CA ALA A 223 0.54 -10.33 -21.47
C ALA A 223 -0.49 -10.07 -22.60
N VAL A 224 -0.75 -8.80 -22.94
CA VAL A 224 -1.54 -8.43 -24.13
C VAL A 224 -0.70 -8.52 -25.42
N SER A 225 0.63 -8.59 -25.30
CA SER A 225 1.57 -8.60 -26.41
C SER A 225 2.01 -10.00 -26.83
N ASP A 226 1.36 -11.07 -26.37
CA ASP A 226 1.72 -12.44 -26.73
C ASP A 226 0.88 -12.90 -27.95
N PRO A 227 1.45 -12.92 -29.18
CA PRO A 227 0.76 -13.43 -30.37
C PRO A 227 0.68 -14.96 -30.39
N LEU A 228 0.83 -15.65 -29.26
CA LEU A 228 0.57 -17.07 -29.10
C LEU A 228 -0.94 -17.38 -28.98
N ALA A 229 -1.74 -16.71 -29.83
CA ALA A 229 -2.95 -17.33 -30.35
C ALA A 229 -2.48 -18.54 -31.16
N SER A 230 -2.41 -19.67 -30.48
CA SER A 230 -2.24 -21.00 -31.04
C SER A 230 -2.94 -21.09 -32.38
N THR A 231 -2.15 -21.36 -33.41
CA THR A 231 -2.58 -21.92 -34.69
C THR A 231 -3.70 -22.94 -34.46
N PRO A 232 -4.83 -22.87 -35.19
CA PRO A 232 -5.80 -23.94 -35.16
C PRO A 232 -5.11 -25.25 -35.58
N PRO A 233 -5.46 -26.40 -34.98
CA PRO A 233 -4.95 -27.68 -35.45
C PRO A 233 -5.35 -27.83 -36.91
N THR A 234 -4.35 -27.95 -37.79
CA THR A 234 -4.56 -28.38 -39.16
C THR A 234 -5.17 -29.78 -39.11
N ALA A 235 -6.42 -29.89 -39.58
CA ALA A 235 -7.04 -31.15 -39.95
C ALA A 235 -6.41 -31.68 -41.25
#